data_AF-A0A4Y9R7R1-F1
#
_entry.id   AF-A0A4Y9R7R1-F1
#
_cell.length_a   1.000
_cell.length_b   1.000
_cell.length_c   1.000
_cell.angle_alpha   90.00
_cell.angle_beta   90.00
_cell.angle_gamma   90.00
#
_symmetry.space_group_name_H-M   'P 1'
#
loop_
_entity.id
_entity.type
_entity.pdbx_description
1 polymer ?
#
loop_
_entity_poly.entity_id
_entity_poly.type
_entity_poly.pdbx_seq_one_letter_code
_entity_poly.pdbx_strand_id
1 'polypeptide(L)' 'MTDEGPRQHVQKHGTRNRRARLTAVEGTDTSPESPVERDEPPASSGPAGPNDERLKRDRPPHW' A
#
# COMPACT_ATOMS: atom_id res chain seq x y z
N MET A 1 -6.55 -9.17 -34.25
CA MET A 1 -5.37 -9.59 -33.46
C MET A 1 -5.82 -9.81 -32.04
N THR A 2 -6.24 -11.03 -31.68
CA THR A 2 -6.40 -11.44 -30.29
C THR A 2 -5.08 -12.09 -29.88
N ASP A 3 -4.47 -11.54 -28.84
CA ASP A 3 -3.27 -12.09 -28.23
C ASP A 3 -3.59 -13.48 -27.65
N GLU A 4 -3.03 -14.53 -28.26
CA GLU A 4 -3.22 -15.95 -27.93
C GLU A 4 -2.06 -16.45 -27.04
N GLY A 5 -1.51 -15.57 -26.21
CA GLY A 5 -0.48 -15.93 -25.22
C GLY A 5 -1.08 -16.62 -23.99
N PRO A 6 -0.30 -17.39 -23.21
CA PRO A 6 -0.76 -17.99 -21.96
C PRO A 6 -1.26 -16.92 -21.00
N ARG A 7 -2.55 -16.98 -20.64
CA ARG A 7 -3.24 -15.96 -19.83
C ARG A 7 -3.11 -16.28 -18.34
N GLN A 8 -3.03 -15.22 -17.53
CA GLN A 8 -3.04 -15.32 -16.06
C GLN A 8 -4.37 -15.91 -15.56
N HIS A 9 -4.29 -16.92 -14.67
CA HIS A 9 -5.47 -17.61 -14.13
C HIS A 9 -6.10 -16.84 -12.94
N VAL A 10 -7.43 -16.82 -12.88
CA VAL A 10 -8.21 -16.12 -11.84
C VAL A 10 -8.80 -17.15 -10.86
N GLN A 11 -8.40 -17.09 -9.59
CA GLN A 11 -8.97 -17.93 -8.54
C GLN A 11 -10.21 -17.27 -7.93
N LYS A 12 -11.36 -17.92 -8.08
CA LYS A 12 -12.61 -17.50 -7.43
C LYS A 12 -12.53 -17.77 -5.93
N HIS A 13 -12.85 -16.78 -5.11
CA HIS A 13 -12.99 -16.99 -3.67
C HIS A 13 -14.30 -17.71 -3.34
N GLY A 14 -14.31 -18.47 -2.25
CA GLY A 14 -15.53 -19.09 -1.71
C GLY A 14 -16.54 -18.06 -1.21
N THR A 15 -17.71 -18.54 -0.80
CA THR A 15 -18.96 -17.79 -0.51
C THR A 15 -18.83 -16.56 0.39
N ARG A 16 -17.74 -16.41 1.15
CA ARG A 16 -17.54 -15.33 2.12
C ARG A 16 -16.75 -14.12 1.59
N ASN A 17 -15.98 -14.28 0.51
CA ASN A 17 -15.13 -13.24 -0.06
C ASN A 17 -15.55 -12.94 -1.51
N ARG A 18 -16.08 -11.74 -1.77
CA ARG A 18 -16.65 -11.34 -3.08
C ARG A 18 -15.62 -11.05 -4.19
N ARG A 19 -14.34 -10.95 -3.85
CA ARG A 19 -13.29 -10.57 -4.80
C ARG A 19 -12.47 -11.81 -5.18
N ALA A 20 -12.42 -12.10 -6.49
CA ALA A 20 -11.50 -13.09 -7.02
C ALA A 20 -10.05 -12.62 -6.84
N ARG A 21 -9.11 -13.55 -6.61
CA ARG A 21 -7.68 -13.26 -6.54
C ARG A 21 -7.02 -13.68 -7.85
N LEU A 22 -6.09 -12.87 -8.32
CA LEU A 22 -5.20 -13.26 -9.42
C LEU A 22 -4.17 -14.24 -8.88
N THR A 23 -3.94 -15.33 -9.60
CA THR A 23 -2.80 -16.21 -9.32
C THR A 23 -1.54 -15.64 -9.98
N ALA A 24 -0.40 -15.75 -9.30
CA ALA A 24 0.87 -15.32 -9.87
C ALA A 24 1.14 -16.07 -11.18
N VAL A 25 1.68 -15.38 -12.18
CA VAL A 25 2.18 -16.04 -13.40
C VAL A 25 3.48 -16.76 -13.04
N GLU A 26 3.71 -17.93 -13.65
CA GLU A 26 4.93 -18.71 -13.42
C GLU A 26 6.18 -17.87 -13.70
N GLY A 27 7.17 -17.95 -12.80
CA GLY A 27 8.40 -17.14 -12.88
C GLY A 27 8.28 -15.69 -12.41
N THR A 28 7.10 -15.26 -11.92
CA THR A 28 6.92 -13.90 -11.37
C THR A 28 7.18 -13.88 -9.87
N ASP A 29 8.10 -13.01 -9.42
CA ASP A 29 8.24 -12.71 -8.00
C ASP A 29 7.06 -11.84 -7.53
N THR A 30 6.43 -12.26 -6.44
CA THR A 30 5.29 -11.57 -5.81
C THR A 30 5.60 -11.05 -4.42
N SER A 31 6.85 -11.23 -3.98
CA SER A 31 7.33 -10.69 -2.72
C SER A 31 7.27 -9.16 -2.79
N PRO A 32 6.76 -8.48 -1.75
CA PRO A 32 6.88 -7.03 -1.67
C PRO A 32 8.36 -6.65 -1.62
N GLU A 33 8.72 -5.60 -2.35
CA GLU A 33 10.04 -5.01 -2.23
C GLU A 33 10.25 -4.54 -0.78
N SER A 34 11.42 -4.82 -0.20
CA SER A 34 11.74 -4.35 1.14
C SER A 34 11.67 -2.83 1.20
N PRO A 35 11.05 -2.24 2.25
CA PRO A 35 11.06 -0.79 2.42
C PRO A 35 12.50 -0.27 2.35
N VAL A 36 12.77 0.64 1.41
CA VAL A 36 14.05 1.34 1.38
C VAL A 36 14.09 2.24 2.61
N GLU A 37 14.95 1.91 3.57
CA GLU A 37 15.27 2.82 4.69
C GLU A 37 15.93 4.05 4.09
N ARG A 38 15.13 5.09 3.89
CA ARG A 38 15.62 6.41 3.54
C ARG A 38 16.02 7.08 4.85
N ASP A 39 17.27 7.50 4.93
CA ASP A 39 17.72 8.51 5.91
C ASP A 39 17.09 9.86 5.54
N GLU A 40 15.75 9.94 5.54
CA GLU A 40 15.07 11.22 5.50
C GLU A 40 15.24 11.85 6.89
N PRO A 41 15.90 13.02 6.99
CA PRO A 41 15.88 13.75 8.25
C PRO A 41 14.41 13.99 8.62
N PRO A 42 14.04 13.92 9.91
CA PRO A 42 12.67 14.20 10.32
C PRO A 42 12.24 15.53 9.71
N ALA A 43 11.03 15.57 9.13
CA ALA A 43 10.51 16.77 8.47
C ALA A 43 10.83 18.00 9.30
N SER A 44 11.65 18.89 8.74
CA SER A 44 12.10 20.10 9.44
C SER A 44 10.87 20.83 9.94
N SER A 45 10.80 21.08 11.24
CA SER A 45 9.82 21.98 11.81
C SER A 45 10.05 23.34 11.18
N GLY A 46 9.27 23.66 10.14
CA GLY A 46 9.17 25.02 9.62
C GLY A 46 8.81 26.01 10.72
N PRO A 47 8.83 27.32 10.44
CA PRO A 47 8.46 28.33 11.42
C PRO A 47 7.11 27.99 12.04
N ALA A 48 7.08 27.86 13.38
CA ALA A 48 5.89 27.46 14.11
C ALA A 48 4.79 28.51 13.92
N GLY A 49 3.67 28.09 13.33
CA GLY A 49 2.49 28.92 13.21
C GLY A 49 1.80 29.14 14.57
N PRO A 50 1.03 30.21 14.75
CA PRO A 50 0.31 30.48 16.01
C PRO A 50 -0.63 29.34 16.47
N ASN A 51 -0.98 28.43 15.55
CA ASN A 51 -1.92 27.33 15.78
C ASN A 51 -1.24 25.95 15.95
N ASP A 52 0.08 25.86 15.79
CA ASP A 52 0.78 24.57 15.69
C ASP A 52 0.72 23.78 17.00
N GLU A 53 0.79 24.47 18.14
CA GLU A 53 0.68 23.82 19.44
C GLU A 53 -0.70 23.22 19.69
N ARG A 54 -1.77 23.89 19.23
CA ARG A 54 -3.14 23.41 19.40
C ARG A 54 -3.38 22.17 18.54
N LEU A 55 -2.91 22.20 17.28
CA LEU A 55 -3.01 21.07 16.35
C LEU A 55 -2.23 19.84 16.81
N LYS A 56 -1.02 20.03 17.36
CA LYS A 56 -0.20 18.92 17.89
C LYS A 56 -0.85 18.23 19.10
N ARG A 57 -1.62 18.98 19.90
CA ARG A 57 -2.35 18.47 21.07
C ARG A 57 -3.66 17.78 20.67
N ASP A 58 -4.31 18.25 19.61
CA ASP A 58 -5.56 17.72 19.09
C ASP A 58 -5.33 16.48 18.20
N ARG A 59 -4.71 15.43 18.78
CA ARG A 59 -4.47 14.16 18.09
C ARG A 59 -5.71 13.27 18.26
N PRO A 60 -6.41 12.90 17.17
CA PRO A 60 -7.57 12.03 17.27
C PRO A 60 -7.20 10.68 17.90
N PRO A 61 -8.11 10.05 18.64
CA PRO A 61 -7.85 8.71 19.16
C PRO A 61 -7.70 7.73 17.99
N HIS A 62 -6.74 6.82 18.11
CA HIS A 62 -6.44 5.81 17.10
C HIS A 62 -7.38 4.61 17.30
N TRP A 63 -8.60 4.70 16.81
CA TRP A 63 -9.53 3.57 16.73
C TRP A 63 -9.80 3.19 15.28
#